data_AF-R7I107-F1
#
_entry.id   AF-R7I107-F1
#
_cell.length_a   1.000
_cell.length_b   1.000
_cell.length_c   1.000
_cell.angle_alpha   90.00
_cell.angle_beta   90.00
_cell.angle_gamma   90.00
#
_symmetry.space_group_name_H-M   'P 1'
#
loop_
_entity.id
_entity.type
_entity.pdbx_description
1 polymer ?
#
loop_
_entity_poly.entity_id
_entity_poly.type
_entity_poly.pdbx_seq_one_letter_code
_entity_poly.pdbx_strand_id
1 'polypeptide(L)'
;MKIKNCRYILNTLNKSAENNNLSVMPKIRPRYSHNLIDAEFNPYTAEIHLNNITSSRILKPIVKNSIQHTTKHAEQFQIIARYIAGFSENINTGINNFKKFMLKNFPQYQSQKFNKKYYQEVIKKDGVIKQGDNLFERGKKYVEALKQYPTFEPFENVKVWAEEGFEGMINNRITKNKLKRANLLESEARQAAKQK
;
A
#
# COMPACT_ATOMS: atom_id res chain seq x y z
N MET A 1 8.28 -8.10 -21.31
CA MET A 1 9.29 -7.26 -20.62
C MET A 1 10.67 -7.87 -20.84
N LYS A 2 11.72 -7.07 -21.16
CA LYS A 2 13.07 -7.60 -21.38
C LYS A 2 13.67 -8.15 -20.07
N ILE A 3 14.38 -9.28 -20.13
CA ILE A 3 14.97 -9.97 -18.94
C ILE A 3 15.80 -9.01 -18.07
N LYS A 4 16.59 -8.11 -18.67
CA LYS A 4 17.41 -7.12 -17.96
C LYS A 4 16.56 -6.17 -17.09
N ASN A 5 15.34 -5.82 -17.53
CA ASN A 5 14.43 -4.97 -16.77
C ASN A 5 13.76 -5.74 -15.63
N CYS A 6 13.40 -7.01 -15.86
CA CYS A 6 12.92 -7.89 -14.79
C CYS A 6 13.96 -8.01 -13.66
N ARG A 7 15.23 -8.25 -14.01
CA ARG A 7 16.33 -8.31 -13.03
C ARG A 7 16.49 -7.00 -12.26
N TYR A 8 16.42 -5.86 -12.95
CA TYR A 8 16.50 -4.55 -12.30
C TYR A 8 15.36 -4.33 -11.29
N ILE A 9 14.13 -4.63 -11.68
CA ILE A 9 12.94 -4.51 -10.82
C ILE A 9 13.08 -5.40 -9.59
N LEU A 10 13.43 -6.68 -9.79
CA LEU A 10 13.59 -7.63 -8.68
C LEU A 10 14.70 -7.23 -7.73
N ASN A 11 15.87 -6.84 -8.24
CA ASN A 11 16.98 -6.38 -7.39
C ASN A 11 16.60 -5.12 -6.60
N THR A 12 15.84 -4.21 -7.22
CA THR A 12 15.37 -3.00 -6.55
C THR A 12 14.36 -3.32 -5.47
N LEU A 13 13.42 -4.24 -5.72
CA LEU A 13 12.47 -4.71 -4.73
C LEU A 13 13.19 -5.39 -3.56
N ASN A 14 14.12 -6.30 -3.83
CA ASN A 14 14.90 -7.00 -2.79
C ASN A 14 15.65 -6.02 -1.90
N LYS A 15 16.42 -5.10 -2.49
CA LYS A 15 17.13 -4.07 -1.73
C LYS A 15 16.17 -3.20 -0.91
N SER A 16 15.02 -2.84 -1.48
CA SER A 16 14.03 -2.06 -0.75
C SER A 16 13.39 -2.85 0.39
N ALA A 17 13.15 -4.15 0.21
CA ALA A 17 12.60 -5.02 1.25
C ALA A 17 13.58 -5.18 2.41
N GLU A 18 14.88 -5.35 2.12
CA GLU A 18 15.96 -5.37 3.11
C GLU A 18 15.99 -4.06 3.92
N ASN A 19 16.00 -2.91 3.23
CA ASN A 19 16.02 -1.59 3.90
C ASN A 19 14.80 -1.34 4.81
N ASN A 20 13.66 -1.97 4.51
CA ASN A 20 12.41 -1.82 5.25
C ASN A 20 12.11 -2.99 6.19
N ASN A 21 13.04 -3.93 6.37
CA ASN A 21 12.87 -5.14 7.18
C ASN A 21 11.59 -5.92 6.84
N LEU A 22 11.27 -6.01 5.55
CA LEU A 22 10.04 -6.65 5.08
C LEU A 22 10.14 -8.17 5.20
N SER A 23 9.36 -8.78 6.09
CA SER A 23 9.47 -10.20 6.43
C SER A 23 8.87 -11.15 5.40
N VAL A 24 7.87 -10.67 4.66
CA VAL A 24 7.21 -11.41 3.57
C VAL A 24 7.16 -10.53 2.33
N MET A 25 7.72 -11.02 1.23
CA MET A 25 7.77 -10.27 0.00
C MET A 25 6.39 -10.24 -0.68
N PRO A 26 5.83 -9.07 -1.05
CA PRO A 26 4.64 -8.99 -1.87
C PRO A 26 4.92 -9.49 -3.29
N LYS A 27 3.90 -10.03 -3.95
CA LYS A 27 4.04 -10.48 -5.33
C LYS A 27 3.99 -9.29 -6.28
N ILE A 28 4.91 -9.22 -7.23
CA ILE A 28 4.80 -8.26 -8.33
C ILE A 28 3.82 -8.81 -9.37
N ARG A 29 2.84 -8.00 -9.75
CA ARG A 29 1.96 -8.25 -10.87
C ARG A 29 2.16 -7.18 -11.95
N PRO A 30 2.52 -7.57 -13.17
CA PRO A 30 2.51 -6.64 -14.28
C PRO A 30 1.06 -6.20 -14.58
N ARG A 31 0.83 -4.90 -14.71
CA ARG A 31 -0.45 -4.34 -15.12
C ARG A 31 -0.23 -3.29 -16.21
N TYR A 32 -1.13 -3.21 -17.18
CA TYR A 32 -1.13 -2.07 -18.09
C TYR A 32 -1.86 -0.90 -17.43
N SER A 33 -1.23 0.26 -17.41
CA SER A 33 -1.85 1.52 -16.97
C SER A 33 -1.49 2.63 -17.97
N HIS A 34 -2.43 3.54 -18.22
CA HIS A 34 -2.17 4.73 -19.03
C HIS A 34 -1.26 5.75 -18.34
N ASN A 35 -1.01 5.60 -17.03
CA ASN A 35 -0.09 6.47 -16.29
C ASN A 35 1.37 6.09 -16.56
N LEU A 36 2.22 7.07 -16.91
CA LEU A 36 3.57 6.85 -17.45
C LEU A 36 4.49 5.94 -16.59
N ILE A 37 4.39 5.96 -15.25
CA ILE A 37 4.99 4.98 -14.33
C ILE A 37 4.15 5.00 -13.06
N ASP A 38 3.52 3.89 -12.70
CA ASP A 38 3.00 3.66 -11.34
C ASP A 38 3.33 2.22 -10.95
N ALA A 39 4.12 2.06 -9.88
CA ALA A 39 4.00 0.91 -9.00
C ALA A 39 2.96 1.28 -7.94
N GLU A 40 1.98 0.41 -7.70
CA GLU A 40 0.98 0.58 -6.64
C GLU A 40 0.94 -0.68 -5.77
N PHE A 41 1.05 -0.53 -4.46
CA PHE A 41 0.83 -1.64 -3.54
C PHE A 41 -0.67 -1.75 -3.25
N ASN A 42 -1.23 -2.92 -3.53
CA ASN A 42 -2.58 -3.28 -3.15
C ASN A 42 -2.54 -4.02 -1.79
N PRO A 43 -2.93 -3.38 -0.69
CA PRO A 43 -2.89 -4.00 0.63
C PRO A 43 -3.94 -5.10 0.84
N TYR A 44 -4.96 -5.19 -0.01
CA TYR A 44 -5.97 -6.23 0.12
C TYR A 44 -5.51 -7.56 -0.50
N THR A 45 -4.80 -7.49 -1.62
CA THR A 45 -4.22 -8.68 -2.30
C THR A 45 -2.75 -8.92 -1.92
N ALA A 46 -2.10 -7.96 -1.27
CA ALA A 46 -0.66 -7.95 -0.98
C ALA A 46 0.20 -8.09 -2.24
N GLU A 47 -0.17 -7.34 -3.28
CA GLU A 47 0.50 -7.35 -4.58
C GLU A 47 1.00 -5.95 -4.94
N ILE A 48 2.19 -5.87 -5.55
CA ILE A 48 2.68 -4.65 -6.18
C ILE A 48 2.30 -4.70 -7.65
N HIS A 49 1.38 -3.84 -8.07
CA HIS A 49 0.98 -3.68 -9.46
C HIS A 49 1.96 -2.74 -10.13
N LEU A 50 2.78 -3.27 -11.03
CA LEU A 50 3.81 -2.50 -11.72
C LEU A 50 3.41 -2.25 -13.17
N ASN A 51 3.47 -0.99 -13.62
CA ASN A 51 3.20 -0.69 -15.02
C ASN A 51 4.27 -1.31 -15.94
N ASN A 52 3.81 -2.03 -16.98
CA ASN A 52 4.64 -2.70 -17.98
C ASN A 52 5.42 -1.73 -18.90
N ILE A 53 5.13 -0.43 -18.89
CA ILE A 53 5.75 0.58 -19.75
C ILE A 53 7.20 0.90 -19.34
N THR A 54 7.70 0.33 -18.24
CA THR A 54 9.00 0.62 -17.60
C THR A 54 10.24 0.06 -18.33
N SER A 55 10.25 0.12 -19.67
CA SER A 55 11.32 -0.46 -20.49
C SER A 55 12.52 0.45 -20.78
N SER A 56 12.40 1.77 -20.54
CA SER A 56 13.44 2.76 -20.84
C SER A 56 14.46 2.93 -19.72
N ARG A 57 15.75 3.06 -20.10
CA ARG A 57 16.85 3.35 -19.16
C ARG A 57 16.68 4.69 -18.44
N ILE A 58 16.06 5.68 -19.10
CA ILE A 58 15.82 7.03 -18.58
C ILE A 58 14.83 6.99 -17.41
N LEU A 59 13.89 6.04 -17.41
CA LEU A 59 12.84 5.94 -16.41
C LEU A 59 13.27 5.10 -15.19
N LYS A 60 14.47 4.50 -15.20
CA LYS A 60 14.96 3.65 -14.10
C LYS A 60 14.92 4.32 -12.72
N PRO A 61 15.35 5.58 -12.54
CA PRO A 61 15.26 6.25 -11.24
C PRO A 61 13.82 6.42 -10.77
N ILE A 62 12.90 6.74 -11.67
CA ILE A 62 11.47 6.89 -11.35
C ILE A 62 10.88 5.54 -10.92
N VAL A 63 11.21 4.47 -11.65
CA VAL A 63 10.81 3.10 -11.30
C VAL A 63 11.38 2.69 -9.95
N LYS A 64 12.64 3.02 -9.66
CA LYS A 64 13.27 2.75 -8.35
C LYS A 64 12.48 3.41 -7.22
N ASN A 65 12.25 4.71 -7.32
CA ASN A 65 11.54 5.47 -6.30
C ASN A 65 10.11 4.95 -6.10
N SER A 66 9.44 4.56 -7.19
CA SER A 66 8.10 3.98 -7.12
C SER A 66 8.07 2.61 -6.44
N ILE A 67 9.04 1.73 -6.72
CA ILE A 67 9.21 0.45 -6.00
C ILE A 67 9.53 0.69 -4.53
N GLN A 68 10.41 1.63 -4.20
CA GLN A 68 10.74 1.96 -2.82
C GLN A 68 9.53 2.50 -2.04
N HIS A 69 8.78 3.41 -2.64
CA HIS A 69 7.53 3.96 -2.09
C HIS A 69 6.52 2.84 -1.78
N THR A 70 6.26 1.96 -2.75
CA THR A 70 5.30 0.87 -2.59
C THR A 70 5.77 -0.23 -1.65
N THR A 71 7.08 -0.47 -1.57
CA THR A 71 7.64 -1.41 -0.59
C THR A 71 7.45 -0.87 0.84
N LYS A 72 7.59 0.44 1.04
CA LYS A 72 7.30 1.05 2.34
C LYS A 72 5.83 0.90 2.74
N HIS A 73 4.90 1.07 1.78
CA HIS A 73 3.49 0.77 2.01
C HIS A 73 3.30 -0.71 2.41
N ALA A 74 3.96 -1.65 1.74
CA ALA A 74 3.87 -3.07 2.10
C ALA A 74 4.28 -3.33 3.57
N GLU A 75 5.38 -2.73 4.03
CA GLU A 75 5.82 -2.81 5.44
C GLU A 75 4.76 -2.23 6.38
N GLN A 76 4.27 -1.02 6.10
CA GLN A 76 3.25 -0.36 6.93
C GLN A 76 2.00 -1.23 7.09
N PHE A 77 1.54 -1.87 6.01
CA PHE A 77 0.37 -2.76 6.06
C PHE A 77 0.66 -4.09 6.76
N GLN A 78 1.89 -4.61 6.72
CA GLN A 78 2.29 -5.76 7.55
C GLN A 78 2.22 -5.39 9.04
N ILE A 79 2.72 -4.21 9.42
CA ILE A 79 2.66 -3.71 10.80
C ILE A 79 1.20 -3.51 11.24
N ILE A 80 0.36 -2.90 10.41
CA ILE A 80 -1.08 -2.72 10.70
C ILE A 80 -1.77 -4.07 10.91
N ALA A 81 -1.52 -5.05 10.03
CA ALA A 81 -2.11 -6.38 10.14
C ALA A 81 -1.70 -7.09 11.44
N ARG A 82 -0.41 -7.02 11.80
CA ARG A 82 0.13 -7.59 13.04
C ARG A 82 -0.42 -6.90 14.29
N TYR A 83 -0.55 -5.57 14.26
CA TYR A 83 -1.12 -4.76 15.32
C TYR A 83 -2.59 -5.10 15.56
N ILE A 84 -3.42 -5.11 14.51
CA ILE A 84 -4.84 -5.47 14.63
C ILE A 84 -5.01 -6.92 15.11
N ALA A 85 -4.15 -7.84 14.65
CA ALA A 85 -4.18 -9.22 15.12
C ALA A 85 -3.78 -9.38 16.59
N GLY A 86 -2.99 -8.46 17.15
CA GLY A 86 -2.60 -8.46 18.57
C GLY A 86 -3.75 -8.24 19.54
N PHE A 87 -4.88 -7.69 19.09
CA PHE A 87 -6.10 -7.51 19.88
C PHE A 87 -7.09 -8.68 19.78
N SER A 88 -6.71 -9.76 19.11
CA SER A 88 -7.59 -10.92 18.89
C SER A 88 -7.07 -12.15 19.61
N GLU A 89 -7.99 -13.01 20.06
CA GLU A 89 -7.66 -14.26 20.76
C GLU A 89 -6.86 -15.24 19.89
N ASN A 90 -7.04 -15.19 18.57
CA ASN A 90 -6.27 -15.99 17.62
C ASN A 90 -6.01 -15.25 16.30
N ILE A 91 -4.98 -15.72 15.58
CA ILE A 91 -4.49 -15.11 14.32
C ILE A 91 -5.58 -15.07 13.24
N ASN A 92 -6.44 -16.09 13.13
CA ASN A 92 -7.49 -16.12 12.11
C ASN A 92 -8.53 -15.01 12.34
N THR A 93 -8.95 -14.83 13.59
CA THR A 93 -9.84 -13.73 14.00
C THR A 93 -9.18 -12.38 13.74
N GLY A 94 -7.90 -12.22 14.12
CA GLY A 94 -7.13 -11.01 13.87
C GLY A 94 -7.05 -10.62 12.40
N ILE A 95 -6.79 -11.59 11.52
CA ILE A 95 -6.74 -11.35 10.08
C ILE A 95 -8.12 -11.02 9.50
N ASN A 96 -9.19 -11.65 10.01
CA ASN A 96 -10.55 -11.29 9.62
C ASN A 96 -10.91 -9.86 10.06
N ASN A 97 -10.46 -9.43 11.24
CA ASN A 97 -10.62 -8.06 11.72
C ASN A 97 -9.85 -7.07 10.83
N PHE A 98 -8.61 -7.39 10.46
CA PHE A 98 -7.85 -6.60 9.50
C PHE A 98 -8.55 -6.53 8.13
N LYS A 99 -9.06 -7.65 7.60
CA LYS A 99 -9.86 -7.66 6.36
C LYS A 99 -11.06 -6.71 6.44
N LYS A 100 -11.85 -6.78 7.52
CA LYS A 100 -13.00 -5.89 7.72
C LYS A 100 -12.57 -4.42 7.80
N PHE A 101 -11.50 -4.14 8.53
CA PHE A 101 -10.91 -2.81 8.63
C PHE A 101 -10.47 -2.27 7.26
N MET A 102 -9.84 -3.10 6.42
CA MET A 102 -9.44 -2.72 5.06
C MET A 102 -10.64 -2.36 4.19
N LEU A 103 -11.72 -3.16 4.22
CA LEU A 103 -12.92 -2.87 3.42
C LEU A 103 -13.67 -1.61 3.89
N LYS A 104 -13.61 -1.28 5.18
CA LYS A 104 -14.19 -0.05 5.70
C LYS A 104 -13.48 1.19 5.17
N ASN A 105 -12.14 1.16 5.09
CA ASN A 105 -11.35 2.31 4.63
C ASN A 105 -11.17 2.33 3.10
N PHE A 106 -11.26 1.17 2.45
CA PHE A 106 -11.05 0.99 1.01
C PHE A 106 -12.14 0.10 0.40
N PRO A 107 -13.38 0.61 0.29
CA PRO A 107 -14.51 -0.15 -0.24
C PRO A 107 -14.28 -0.62 -1.68
N GLN A 108 -13.41 0.05 -2.44
CA GLN A 108 -13.04 -0.35 -3.81
C GLN A 108 -12.41 -1.74 -3.91
N TYR A 109 -11.98 -2.35 -2.80
CA TYR A 109 -11.43 -3.71 -2.78
C TYR A 109 -12.46 -4.80 -2.55
N GLN A 110 -13.74 -4.46 -2.39
CA GLN A 110 -14.81 -5.42 -2.07
C GLN A 110 -14.92 -6.58 -3.08
N SER A 111 -14.71 -6.32 -4.37
CA SER A 111 -14.76 -7.33 -5.45
C SER A 111 -13.49 -8.18 -5.57
N GLN A 112 -12.44 -7.88 -4.80
CA GLN A 112 -11.16 -8.56 -4.90
C GLN A 112 -11.08 -9.74 -3.93
N LYS A 113 -10.12 -10.64 -4.16
CA LYS A 113 -9.84 -11.76 -3.25
C LYS A 113 -8.81 -11.36 -2.22
N PHE A 114 -9.21 -11.29 -0.95
CA PHE A 114 -8.29 -10.98 0.15
C PHE A 114 -7.19 -12.05 0.28
N ASN A 115 -5.93 -11.61 0.37
CA ASN A 115 -4.80 -12.53 0.47
C ASN A 115 -4.53 -12.93 1.93
N LYS A 116 -5.41 -13.75 2.48
CA LYS A 116 -5.29 -14.28 3.85
C LYS A 116 -3.96 -14.98 4.10
N LYS A 117 -3.47 -15.77 3.13
CA LYS A 117 -2.24 -16.57 3.26
C LYS A 117 -1.01 -15.70 3.49
N TYR A 118 -0.89 -14.60 2.76
CA TYR A 118 0.21 -13.65 2.93
C TYR A 118 0.26 -13.09 4.35
N TYR A 119 -0.86 -12.58 4.86
CA TYR A 119 -0.89 -11.99 6.21
C TYR A 119 -0.75 -13.04 7.32
N GLN A 120 -1.18 -14.28 7.09
CA GLN A 120 -0.86 -15.38 8.00
C GLN A 120 0.64 -15.66 8.04
N GLU A 121 1.33 -15.63 6.90
CA GLU A 121 2.79 -15.81 6.85
C GLU A 121 3.53 -14.69 7.58
N VAL A 122 3.11 -13.43 7.38
CA VAL A 122 3.67 -12.26 8.08
C VAL A 122 3.58 -12.44 9.60
N ILE A 123 2.39 -12.76 10.10
CA ILE A 123 2.17 -12.92 11.55
C ILE A 123 2.89 -14.17 12.09
N LYS A 124 3.04 -15.24 11.29
CA LYS A 124 3.81 -16.42 11.69
C LYS A 124 5.30 -16.12 11.81
N LYS A 125 5.87 -15.29 10.94
CA LYS A 125 7.29 -14.94 10.96
C LYS A 125 7.62 -13.93 12.05
N ASP A 126 6.80 -12.88 12.18
CA ASP A 126 7.14 -11.74 13.04
C ASP A 126 6.31 -11.64 14.32
N GLY A 127 5.35 -12.55 14.50
CA GLY A 127 4.39 -12.48 15.60
C GLY A 127 3.35 -11.36 15.43
N VAL A 128 2.42 -11.33 16.37
CA VAL A 128 1.48 -10.20 16.56
C VAL A 128 2.16 -9.07 17.34
N ILE A 129 1.64 -7.85 17.24
CA ILE A 129 2.13 -6.70 18.02
C ILE A 129 1.16 -6.46 19.19
N LYS A 130 1.66 -6.56 20.43
CA LYS A 130 0.91 -6.37 21.69
C LYS A 130 1.41 -5.15 22.46
N GLN A 131 0.65 -4.73 23.46
CA GLN A 131 1.07 -3.66 24.37
C GLN A 131 2.37 -4.05 25.06
N GLY A 132 3.35 -3.13 25.04
CA GLY A 132 4.72 -3.38 25.52
C GLY A 132 5.73 -3.66 24.41
N ASP A 133 5.29 -3.98 23.19
CA ASP A 133 6.20 -4.17 22.06
C ASP A 133 6.73 -2.84 21.50
N ASN A 134 7.99 -2.83 21.05
CA ASN A 134 8.63 -1.65 20.44
C ASN A 134 7.84 -1.06 19.24
N LEU A 135 7.07 -1.89 18.54
CA LEU A 135 6.26 -1.48 17.39
C LEU A 135 4.82 -1.07 17.76
N PHE A 136 4.41 -1.18 19.03
CA PHE A 136 3.01 -0.94 19.42
C PHE A 136 2.53 0.47 19.08
N GLU A 137 3.27 1.50 19.52
CA GLU A 137 2.93 2.89 19.24
C GLU A 137 2.97 3.22 17.74
N ARG A 138 3.88 2.58 16.99
CA ARG A 138 3.96 2.73 15.54
C ARG A 138 2.75 2.11 14.85
N GLY A 139 2.34 0.91 15.26
CA GLY A 139 1.14 0.23 14.77
C GLY A 139 -0.13 1.03 15.05
N LYS A 140 -0.24 1.60 16.26
CA LYS A 140 -1.33 2.51 16.64
C LYS A 140 -1.41 3.73 15.72
N LYS A 141 -0.29 4.45 15.55
CA LYS A 141 -0.21 5.62 14.66
C LYS A 141 -0.57 5.28 13.21
N TYR A 142 -0.16 4.11 12.72
CA TYR A 142 -0.52 3.67 11.37
C TYR A 142 -1.99 3.34 11.20
N VAL A 143 -2.62 2.70 12.20
CA VAL A 143 -4.07 2.47 12.19
C VAL A 143 -4.84 3.78 12.23
N GLU A 144 -4.41 4.74 13.06
CA GLU A 144 -5.00 6.09 13.11
C GLU A 144 -4.85 6.84 11.79
N ALA A 145 -3.65 6.80 11.19
CA ALA A 145 -3.41 7.38 9.88
C ALA A 145 -4.26 6.73 8.78
N LEU A 146 -4.48 5.41 8.83
CA LEU A 146 -5.33 4.73 7.85
C LEU A 146 -6.80 5.14 7.97
N LYS A 147 -7.30 5.38 9.19
CA LYS A 147 -8.67 5.90 9.41
C LYS A 147 -8.87 7.30 8.84
N GLN A 148 -7.80 8.08 8.73
CA GLN A 148 -7.79 9.43 8.16
C GLN A 148 -7.47 9.43 6.65
N TYR A 149 -7.25 8.26 6.05
CA TYR A 149 -6.97 8.17 4.63
C TYR A 149 -8.24 8.57 3.85
N PRO A 150 -8.13 9.41 2.81
CA PRO A 150 -9.30 9.78 2.03
C PRO A 150 -9.90 8.54 1.36
N THR A 151 -11.18 8.30 1.62
CA THR A 151 -11.96 7.25 0.93
C THR A 151 -12.12 7.63 -0.53
N PHE A 152 -11.95 6.67 -1.44
CA PHE A 152 -12.24 6.86 -2.86
C PHE A 152 -13.41 5.95 -3.22
N GLU A 153 -14.61 6.52 -3.25
CA GLU A 153 -15.80 5.75 -3.57
C GLU A 153 -15.86 5.44 -5.07
N PRO A 154 -16.38 4.26 -5.46
CA PRO A 154 -16.68 3.99 -6.86
C PRO A 154 -17.60 5.09 -7.44
N PHE A 155 -17.27 5.59 -8.62
CA PHE A 155 -18.04 6.62 -9.34
C PHE A 155 -18.17 7.98 -8.64
N GLU A 156 -17.41 8.22 -7.57
CA GLU A 156 -17.47 9.48 -6.82
C GLU A 156 -17.28 10.71 -7.71
N ASN A 157 -16.32 10.67 -8.63
CA ASN A 157 -16.08 11.78 -9.56
C ASN A 157 -17.30 12.07 -10.44
N VAL A 158 -18.04 11.03 -10.85
CA VAL A 158 -19.26 11.18 -11.66
C VAL A 158 -20.37 11.79 -10.81
N LYS A 159 -20.50 11.37 -9.55
CA LYS A 159 -21.48 11.92 -8.61
C LYS A 159 -21.20 13.41 -8.34
N VAL A 160 -19.97 13.76 -7.96
CA VAL A 160 -19.59 15.15 -7.69
C VAL A 160 -19.71 16.00 -8.94
N TRP A 161 -19.40 15.46 -10.12
CA TRP A 161 -19.63 16.20 -11.36
C TRP A 161 -21.12 16.46 -11.61
N ALA A 162 -21.98 15.47 -11.39
CA ALA A 162 -23.43 15.62 -11.55
C ALA A 162 -24.04 16.63 -10.56
N GLU A 163 -23.50 16.71 -9.34
CA GLU A 163 -24.04 17.57 -8.26
C GLU A 163 -23.41 18.98 -8.23
N GLU A 164 -22.10 19.09 -8.47
CA GLU A 164 -21.31 20.33 -8.28
C GLU A 164 -20.63 20.84 -9.56
N GLY A 165 -20.84 20.15 -10.70
CA GLY A 165 -20.22 20.50 -11.97
C GLY A 165 -18.73 20.09 -12.07
N PHE A 166 -18.14 20.40 -13.23
CA PHE A 166 -16.79 19.95 -13.56
C PHE A 166 -15.72 20.55 -12.65
N GLU A 167 -15.86 21.82 -12.28
CA GLU A 167 -14.96 22.49 -11.34
C GLU A 167 -15.05 21.89 -9.93
N GLY A 168 -16.26 21.56 -9.45
CA GLY A 168 -16.46 20.86 -8.18
C GLY A 168 -15.75 19.51 -8.17
N MET A 169 -15.89 18.71 -9.24
CA MET A 169 -15.18 17.45 -9.40
C MET A 169 -13.64 17.63 -9.34
N ILE A 170 -13.10 18.64 -10.04
CA ILE A 170 -11.66 18.93 -10.00
C ILE A 170 -11.21 19.31 -8.58
N ASN A 171 -11.94 20.21 -7.93
CA ASN A 171 -11.63 20.70 -6.59
C ASN A 171 -11.65 19.56 -5.56
N ASN A 172 -12.66 18.68 -5.62
CA ASN A 172 -12.73 17.49 -4.78
C ASN A 172 -11.48 16.60 -4.98
N ARG A 173 -11.10 16.33 -6.24
CA ARG A 173 -9.92 15.52 -6.55
C ARG A 173 -8.63 16.15 -6.03
N ILE A 174 -8.47 17.47 -6.16
CA ILE A 174 -7.31 18.21 -5.64
C ILE A 174 -7.25 18.09 -4.11
N THR A 175 -8.38 18.32 -3.43
CA THR A 175 -8.48 18.27 -1.97
C THR A 175 -8.16 16.88 -1.45
N LYS A 176 -8.74 15.81 -2.01
CA LYS A 176 -8.43 14.43 -1.62
C LYS A 176 -6.96 14.07 -1.86
N ASN A 177 -6.39 14.51 -2.97
CA ASN A 177 -4.96 14.32 -3.21
C ASN A 177 -4.09 15.07 -2.20
N LYS A 178 -4.46 16.30 -1.81
CA LYS A 178 -3.75 17.04 -0.75
C LYS A 178 -3.81 16.29 0.59
N LEU A 179 -4.99 15.82 0.99
CA LEU A 179 -5.18 15.02 2.20
C LEU A 179 -4.36 13.72 2.17
N LYS A 180 -4.41 12.98 1.05
CA LYS A 180 -3.59 11.78 0.84
C LYS A 180 -2.11 12.08 1.02
N ARG A 181 -1.62 13.18 0.44
CA ARG A 181 -0.22 13.59 0.50
C ARG A 181 0.25 13.98 1.91
N ALA A 182 -0.65 14.54 2.71
CA ALA A 182 -0.36 14.93 4.09
C ALA A 182 -0.46 13.75 5.08
N ASN A 183 -1.07 12.64 4.68
CA ASN A 183 -1.20 11.45 5.52
C ASN A 183 0.17 10.86 5.90
N LEU A 184 0.31 10.43 7.16
CA LEU A 184 1.54 9.86 7.70
C LEU A 184 2.08 8.72 6.82
N LEU A 185 1.23 7.77 6.41
CA LEU A 185 1.64 6.60 5.63
C LEU A 185 2.30 7.01 4.31
N GLU A 186 1.66 7.94 3.60
CA GLU A 186 2.14 8.48 2.33
C GLU A 186 3.40 9.34 2.51
N SER A 187 3.48 10.11 3.59
CA SER A 187 4.65 10.94 3.88
C SER A 187 5.90 10.10 4.14
N GLU A 188 5.79 9.03 4.94
CA GLU A 188 6.89 8.10 5.19
C GLU A 188 7.27 7.30 3.94
N ALA A 189 6.29 6.85 3.14
CA ALA A 189 6.55 6.17 1.87
C ALA A 189 7.33 7.04 0.89
N ARG A 190 7.05 8.35 0.85
CA ARG A 190 7.81 9.31 0.03
C ARG A 190 9.21 9.58 0.55
N GLN A 191 9.40 9.59 1.87
CA GLN A 191 10.72 9.72 2.46
C GLN A 191 11.57 8.47 2.13
N ALA A 192 11.01 7.27 2.27
CA ALA A 192 11.66 6.02 1.90
C ALA A 192 12.06 6.00 0.41
N ALA A 193 11.21 6.51 -0.47
CA ALA A 193 11.50 6.64 -1.91
C ALA A 193 12.65 7.59 -2.27
N LYS A 194 13.10 8.43 -1.33
CA LYS A 194 14.22 9.37 -1.52
C LYS A 194 15.53 8.87 -0.89
N GLN A 195 15.49 7.79 -0.11
CA GLN A 195 16.69 7.21 0.50
C GLN A 195 17.56 6.56 -0.58
N LYS A 196 18.87 6.87 -0.56
CA LYS A 196 19.83 6.51 -1.61
C LYS A 196 20.14 5.00 -1.65
#